data_AF-A0A357EZL6-F1
#
_entry.id   AF-A0A357EZL6-F1
#
_cell.length_a   1.000
_cell.length_b   1.000
_cell.length_c   1.000
_cell.angle_alpha   90.00
_cell.angle_beta   90.00
_cell.angle_gamma   90.00
#
_symmetry.space_group_name_H-M   'P 1'
#
loop_
_entity.id
_entity.type
_entity.pdbx_description
1 polymer ?
#
loop_
_entity_poly.entity_id
_entity_poly.type
_entity_poly.pdbx_seq_one_letter_code
_entity_poly.pdbx_strand_id
1 'polypeptide(L)'
;MTAKDRISEIAGDISEYALYLRELGVEELSVDFPMPAAEKRVESAAEAQAPIGQLNISRTPAMVSGRPPGARLASLPTLGRRETFPPPSIGDAIKTATPASAAASPPAQNDEKTPSMFGEIGPALPETSDSIESIRADIGDCTRCPLYSGRKQIVHSTGSFAARLMFVGEAPGADEDEQGFPFVGRAGQLLTKIIESIGIKREDVFIGNINRCRPPGNRQPTLAEAEACRPFLQREIAVVRPKVIVVLGNTAAQNLL
;
A
#
# COMPACT_ATOMS: atom_id res chain seq x y z
N MET A 1 25.29 18.07 -15.35
CA MET A 1 24.74 18.08 -13.98
C MET A 1 25.89 17.75 -13.05
N THR A 2 26.37 18.74 -12.29
CA THR A 2 27.57 18.59 -11.46
C THR A 2 27.22 17.90 -10.13
N ALA A 3 28.21 17.31 -9.46
CA ALA A 3 27.98 16.66 -8.15
C ALA A 3 27.38 17.63 -7.11
N LYS A 4 27.66 18.92 -7.24
CA LYS A 4 27.11 19.99 -6.40
C LYS A 4 25.61 20.20 -6.62
N ASP A 5 25.14 20.08 -7.86
CA ASP A 5 23.72 20.21 -8.20
C ASP A 5 22.90 19.06 -7.59
N ARG A 6 23.44 17.83 -7.62
CA ARG A 6 22.78 16.66 -7.03
C ARG A 6 22.69 16.72 -5.51
N ILE A 7 23.74 17.21 -4.84
CA ILE A 7 23.74 17.38 -3.39
C ILE A 7 22.73 18.45 -2.97
N SER A 8 22.59 19.53 -3.76
CA SER A 8 21.60 20.58 -3.51
C SER A 8 20.16 20.07 -3.69
N GLU A 9 19.92 19.19 -4.66
CA GLU A 9 18.62 18.57 -4.90
C GLU A 9 18.24 17.63 -3.74
N ILE A 10 19.15 16.76 -3.33
CA ILE A 10 18.96 15.85 -2.18
C ILE A 10 18.74 16.63 -0.87
N ALA A 11 19.48 17.71 -0.65
CA ALA A 11 19.29 18.56 0.53
C ALA A 11 17.92 19.26 0.54
N GLY A 12 17.39 19.58 -0.64
CA GLY A 12 16.03 20.09 -0.81
C GLY A 12 14.99 19.06 -0.41
N ASP A 13 15.10 17.84 -0.96
CA ASP A 13 14.18 16.74 -0.68
C ASP A 13 14.16 16.35 0.81
N ILE A 14 15.33 16.31 1.46
CA ILE A 14 15.44 16.03 2.89
C ILE A 14 14.76 17.12 3.72
N SER A 15 14.92 18.39 3.34
CA SER A 15 14.29 19.51 4.04
C SER A 15 12.76 19.48 3.91
N GLU A 16 12.24 19.15 2.73
CA GLU A 16 10.79 19.02 2.50
C GLU A 16 10.19 17.87 3.29
N TYR A 17 10.89 16.73 3.35
CA TYR A 17 10.48 15.58 4.13
C TYR A 17 10.52 15.83 5.65
N ALA A 18 11.54 16.55 6.13
CA ALA A 18 11.63 16.94 7.54
C ALA A 18 10.49 17.88 7.95
N LEU A 19 10.08 18.80 7.08
CA LEU A 19 8.93 19.68 7.34
C LEU A 19 7.61 18.90 7.40
N TYR A 20 7.42 17.94 6.48
CA TYR A 20 6.26 17.04 6.50
C TYR A 20 6.17 16.22 7.79
N LEU A 21 7.28 15.65 8.25
CA LEU A 21 7.33 14.88 9.50
C LEU A 21 7.03 15.76 10.73
N ARG A 22 7.47 17.02 10.71
CA ARG A 22 7.15 17.99 11.77
C ARG A 22 5.67 18.36 11.78
N GLU A 23 5.02 18.49 10.63
CA GLU A 23 3.56 18.70 10.53
C GLU A 23 2.76 17.50 11.07
N LEU A 24 3.33 16.30 11.01
CA LEU A 24 2.76 15.09 11.62
C LEU A 24 3.05 14.96 13.12
N GLY A 25 3.74 15.93 13.73
CA GLY A 25 4.04 15.95 15.17
C GLY A 25 5.26 15.13 15.57
N VAL A 26 6.14 14.77 14.62
CA VAL A 26 7.43 14.13 14.91
C VAL A 26 8.45 15.22 15.18
N GLU A 27 8.77 15.46 16.45
CA GLU A 27 9.68 16.54 16.86
C GLU A 27 11.16 16.14 16.82
N GLU A 28 11.48 14.84 16.85
CA GLU A 28 12.86 14.35 16.82
C GLU A 28 12.98 13.11 15.92
N LEU A 29 13.80 13.23 14.87
CA LEU A 29 14.08 12.16 13.90
C LEU A 29 15.59 11.85 13.96
N SER A 30 15.97 10.82 14.71
CA SER A 30 17.34 10.31 14.68
C SER A 30 17.53 9.41 13.46
N VAL A 31 18.38 9.82 12.52
CA VAL A 31 18.78 9.01 11.37
C VAL A 31 20.20 8.53 11.59
N ASP A 32 20.38 7.26 11.94
CA ASP A 32 21.70 6.64 11.97
C ASP A 32 22.20 6.47 10.53
N PHE A 33 23.17 7.27 10.14
CA PHE A 33 23.90 7.08 8.89
C PHE A 33 25.03 6.07 9.11
N PRO A 34 24.97 4.85 8.57
CA PRO A 34 26.14 3.98 8.52
C PRO A 34 27.15 4.60 7.54
N MET A 35 28.14 5.32 8.07
CA MET A 35 29.28 5.77 7.27
C MET A 35 30.09 4.55 6.82
N PRO A 36 30.44 4.41 5.52
CA PRO A 36 31.36 3.37 5.10
C PRO A 36 32.73 3.62 5.74
N ALA A 37 33.34 2.57 6.28
CA ALA A 37 34.64 2.63 6.94
C ALA A 37 35.71 3.13 5.96
N ALA A 38 36.08 4.41 6.06
CA ALA A 38 37.25 4.96 5.41
C ALA A 38 38.49 4.65 6.27
N GLU A 39 39.41 3.87 5.72
CA GLU A 39 40.66 3.49 6.36
C GLU A 39 41.61 4.70 6.56
N LYS A 40 42.00 4.90 7.83
CA LYS A 40 43.26 5.42 8.41
C LYS A 40 43.94 6.71 7.88
N ARG A 41 43.96 7.71 8.79
CA ARG A 41 45.07 8.58 9.33
C ARG A 41 44.49 10.00 9.54
N VAL A 42 44.61 10.68 10.69
CA VAL A 42 45.77 10.97 11.54
C VAL A 42 45.33 11.18 13.01
N GLU A 43 46.24 10.92 13.95
CA GLU A 43 46.15 11.07 15.41
C GLU A 43 45.75 12.47 15.92
N SER A 44 44.90 12.52 16.95
CA SER A 44 45.27 12.83 18.35
C SER A 44 44.15 13.54 19.13
N ALA A 45 44.20 13.33 20.45
CA ALA A 45 43.51 14.03 21.54
C ALA A 45 42.18 13.46 22.09
N ALA A 46 42.38 12.71 23.19
CA ALA A 46 41.77 12.90 24.52
C ALA A 46 40.32 12.45 24.81
N GLU A 47 40.26 11.35 25.58
CA GLU A 47 39.48 11.11 26.81
C GLU A 47 38.10 11.78 27.00
N ALA A 48 37.06 10.94 27.16
CA ALA A 48 36.29 10.83 28.42
C ALA A 48 35.21 9.72 28.32
N GLN A 49 35.07 8.93 29.38
CA GLN A 49 34.08 7.86 29.54
C GLN A 49 32.85 8.30 30.36
N ALA A 50 31.67 7.83 29.91
CA ALA A 50 30.42 7.50 30.64
C ALA A 50 29.56 8.66 31.22
N PRO A 51 28.22 8.49 31.45
CA PRO A 51 27.46 7.23 31.53
C PRO A 51 26.15 7.14 30.70
N ILE A 52 25.63 5.91 30.63
CA ILE A 52 24.33 5.54 30.05
C ILE A 52 23.21 6.01 31.00
N GLY A 53 22.35 6.91 30.52
CA GLY A 53 21.13 7.33 31.21
C GLY A 53 19.88 6.73 30.56
N GLN A 54 19.12 5.91 31.30
CA GLN A 54 17.75 5.54 30.99
C GLN A 54 16.87 6.79 30.95
N LEU A 55 15.93 6.91 30.00
CA LEU A 55 14.87 7.90 30.07
C LEU A 55 13.52 7.37 29.58
N ASN A 56 12.56 7.46 30.49
CA ASN A 56 11.14 7.13 30.36
C ASN A 56 10.40 8.20 29.57
N ILE A 57 9.43 7.77 28.75
CA ILE A 57 8.57 8.65 27.97
C ILE A 57 7.34 9.04 28.80
N SER A 58 7.19 10.32 29.13
CA SER A 58 5.91 10.90 29.57
C SER A 58 5.26 11.67 28.43
N ARG A 59 3.98 11.37 28.16
CA ARG A 59 3.15 12.10 27.20
C ARG A 59 2.28 13.11 27.92
N THR A 60 2.23 14.34 27.41
CA THR A 60 1.08 15.24 27.63
C THR A 60 0.44 15.56 26.28
N PRO A 61 -0.90 15.53 26.15
CA PRO A 61 -1.57 15.84 24.90
C PRO A 61 -1.82 17.35 24.82
N ALA A 62 -1.45 17.98 23.70
CA ALA A 62 -1.94 19.29 23.34
C ALA A 62 -2.58 19.24 21.95
N MET A 63 -3.91 19.41 21.92
CA MET A 63 -4.68 19.73 20.73
C MET A 63 -4.26 21.11 20.21
N VAL A 64 -4.02 21.24 18.90
CA VAL A 64 -4.06 22.54 18.22
C VAL A 64 -4.89 22.42 16.94
N SER A 65 -6.04 23.09 16.96
CA SER A 65 -6.92 23.34 15.82
C SER A 65 -6.50 24.60 15.08
N GLY A 66 -6.40 24.54 13.75
CA GLY A 66 -6.43 25.73 12.87
C GLY A 66 -5.29 25.81 11.85
N ARG A 67 -5.66 25.90 10.57
CA ARG A 67 -4.74 26.10 9.44
C ARG A 67 -4.45 27.60 9.26
N PRO A 68 -3.18 28.06 9.21
CA PRO A 68 -2.89 29.46 8.91
C PRO A 68 -3.11 29.77 7.42
N PRO A 69 -3.70 30.93 7.07
CA PRO A 69 -3.93 31.33 5.68
C PRO A 69 -2.64 31.89 5.07
N GLY A 70 -2.26 31.41 3.87
CA GLY A 70 -1.10 31.91 3.13
C GLY A 70 -0.32 30.90 2.26
N ALA A 71 -0.85 29.71 1.98
CA ALA A 71 -0.13 28.69 1.20
C ALA A 71 0.06 29.13 -0.27
N ARG A 72 1.27 29.60 -0.60
CA ARG A 72 1.73 29.92 -1.97
C ARG A 72 2.04 28.67 -2.80
N LEU A 73 1.09 27.75 -2.91
CA LEU A 73 1.21 26.57 -3.79
C LEU A 73 0.90 26.88 -5.27
N ALA A 74 0.51 28.12 -5.59
CA ALA A 74 0.10 28.52 -6.94
C ALA A 74 1.22 29.10 -7.82
N SER A 75 2.47 29.21 -7.34
CA SER A 75 3.53 29.96 -8.05
C SER A 75 4.87 29.24 -8.19
N LEU A 76 4.89 27.90 -8.17
CA LEU A 76 6.12 27.14 -8.39
C LEU A 76 6.21 26.64 -9.86
N PRO A 77 7.30 26.96 -10.58
CA PRO A 77 7.41 26.81 -12.04
C PRO A 77 7.72 25.38 -12.54
N THR A 78 7.70 24.36 -11.68
CA THR A 78 8.16 23.00 -12.02
C THR A 78 7.09 22.10 -12.65
N LEU A 79 5.86 22.58 -12.86
CA LEU A 79 4.77 21.85 -13.54
C LEU A 79 4.92 21.75 -15.07
N GLY A 80 6.10 22.03 -15.63
CA GLY A 80 6.33 22.13 -17.07
C GLY A 80 7.01 20.94 -17.76
N ARG A 81 7.50 19.91 -17.04
CA ARG A 81 8.18 18.78 -17.68
C ARG A 81 7.51 17.45 -17.36
N ARG A 82 6.51 17.15 -18.18
CA ARG A 82 5.86 15.85 -18.29
C ARG A 82 6.75 14.96 -19.15
N GLU A 83 7.52 14.05 -18.56
CA GLU A 83 7.92 12.85 -19.29
C GLU A 83 6.79 11.84 -19.16
N THR A 84 6.07 11.65 -20.26
CA THR A 84 5.06 10.61 -20.41
C THR A 84 5.79 9.27 -20.43
N PHE A 85 5.73 8.51 -19.34
CA PHE A 85 6.10 7.11 -19.39
C PHE A 85 5.01 6.35 -20.16
N PRO A 86 5.39 5.55 -21.18
CA PRO A 86 4.43 4.72 -21.88
C PRO A 86 3.85 3.69 -20.89
N PRO A 87 2.56 3.33 -21.02
CA PRO A 87 1.99 2.22 -20.28
C PRO A 87 2.79 0.93 -20.59
N PRO A 88 2.85 -0.04 -19.68
CA PRO A 88 3.48 -1.32 -19.97
C PRO A 88 2.79 -1.97 -21.18
N SER A 89 3.56 -2.15 -22.26
CA SER A 89 3.11 -2.73 -23.51
C SER A 89 2.78 -4.22 -23.32
N ILE A 90 1.50 -4.57 -23.26
CA ILE A 90 1.04 -5.95 -23.42
C ILE A 90 0.68 -6.12 -24.89
N GLY A 91 1.70 -6.33 -25.71
CA GLY A 91 1.56 -6.72 -27.12
C GLY A 91 2.44 -7.94 -27.37
N ASP A 92 1.82 -9.00 -27.89
CA ASP A 92 2.44 -10.23 -28.39
C ASP A 92 2.88 -11.30 -27.37
N ALA A 93 1.92 -11.82 -26.61
CA ALA A 93 1.99 -13.20 -26.11
C ALA A 93 0.61 -13.87 -26.08
N ILE A 94 -0.18 -13.71 -27.15
CA ILE A 94 -1.32 -14.59 -27.44
C ILE A 94 -0.97 -15.36 -28.71
N LYS A 95 -0.22 -16.45 -28.58
CA LYS A 95 -0.16 -17.52 -29.59
C LYS A 95 -0.10 -18.89 -28.92
N THR A 96 -1.24 -19.57 -29.01
CA THR A 96 -1.42 -21.02 -29.17
C THR A 96 -0.66 -21.97 -28.24
N ALA A 97 -1.37 -22.56 -27.27
CA ALA A 97 -1.05 -23.88 -26.75
C ALA A 97 -2.34 -24.69 -26.53
N THR A 98 -2.58 -25.64 -27.43
CA THR A 98 -3.50 -26.78 -27.26
C THR A 98 -2.84 -27.87 -26.38
N PRO A 99 -3.60 -28.80 -25.79
CA PRO A 99 -3.21 -29.50 -24.57
C PRO A 99 -2.31 -30.71 -24.86
N ALA A 100 -1.26 -30.89 -24.05
CA ALA A 100 -0.47 -32.11 -24.01
C ALA A 100 -0.19 -32.54 -22.56
N SER A 101 -0.86 -33.62 -22.19
CA SER A 101 -0.42 -34.73 -21.34
C SER A 101 0.30 -34.47 -20.01
N ALA A 102 -0.42 -34.83 -18.94
CA ALA A 102 0.02 -35.50 -17.72
C ALA A 102 1.54 -35.60 -17.42
N ALA A 103 1.97 -34.90 -16.38
CA ALA A 103 3.11 -35.29 -15.56
C ALA A 103 2.90 -34.81 -14.10
N ALA A 104 2.73 -35.80 -13.23
CA ALA A 104 2.85 -35.85 -11.77
C ALA A 104 2.91 -34.52 -10.97
N SER A 105 1.86 -34.29 -10.18
CA SER A 105 1.89 -33.39 -9.02
C SER A 105 2.95 -33.85 -8.00
N PRO A 106 3.77 -32.95 -7.42
CA PRO A 106 4.56 -33.30 -6.24
C PRO A 106 3.63 -33.57 -5.06
N PRO A 107 3.97 -34.52 -4.15
CA PRO A 107 3.08 -34.94 -3.09
C PRO A 107 2.83 -33.80 -2.11
N ALA A 108 1.53 -33.62 -1.78
CA ALA A 108 1.06 -32.78 -0.70
C ALA A 108 1.79 -33.15 0.60
N GLN A 109 2.67 -32.29 1.07
CA GLN A 109 3.19 -32.39 2.42
C GLN A 109 2.10 -31.87 3.34
N ASN A 110 1.61 -32.78 4.20
CA ASN A 110 0.67 -32.47 5.26
C ASN A 110 1.27 -31.38 6.16
N ASP A 111 0.75 -30.15 6.07
CA ASP A 111 0.92 -29.13 7.09
C ASP A 111 0.27 -29.68 8.37
N GLU A 112 1.06 -30.33 9.23
CA GLU A 112 0.64 -30.66 10.58
C GLU A 112 0.22 -29.37 11.28
N LYS A 113 -1.06 -29.30 11.67
CA LYS A 113 -1.65 -28.20 12.42
C LYS A 113 -0.85 -27.99 13.71
N THR A 114 0.05 -27.02 13.69
CA THR A 114 0.69 -26.52 14.90
C THR A 114 -0.40 -25.83 15.72
N PRO A 115 -0.57 -26.17 17.01
CA PRO A 115 -1.60 -25.53 17.83
C PRO A 115 -1.24 -24.05 18.00
N SER A 116 -2.06 -23.19 17.40
CA SER A 116 -1.99 -21.75 17.62
C SER A 116 -2.31 -21.44 19.09
N MET A 117 -1.50 -20.56 19.70
CA MET A 117 -1.65 -20.11 21.09
C MET A 117 -2.98 -19.36 21.32
N PHE A 118 -3.59 -18.88 20.25
CA PHE A 118 -5.01 -18.53 20.17
C PHE A 118 -5.68 -19.71 19.48
N GLY A 119 -6.55 -20.47 20.15
CA GLY A 119 -7.21 -21.66 19.59
C GLY A 119 -7.91 -21.40 18.24
N GLU A 120 -8.58 -22.41 17.66
CA GLU A 120 -9.35 -22.27 16.40
C GLU A 120 -10.48 -21.21 16.53
N ILE A 121 -10.10 -19.93 16.53
CA ILE A 121 -10.95 -18.74 16.52
C ILE A 121 -10.70 -18.09 15.16
N GLY A 122 -10.88 -18.87 14.10
CA GLY A 122 -11.11 -18.34 12.77
C GLY A 122 -12.51 -18.80 12.39
N PRO A 123 -13.44 -17.91 11.99
CA PRO A 123 -14.59 -18.39 11.25
C PRO A 123 -14.02 -19.19 10.08
N ALA A 124 -14.36 -20.49 10.00
CA ALA A 124 -14.03 -21.28 8.83
C ALA A 124 -14.58 -20.51 7.63
N LEU A 125 -13.68 -20.03 6.76
CA LEU A 125 -14.10 -19.33 5.55
C LEU A 125 -15.06 -20.28 4.82
N PRO A 126 -16.25 -19.82 4.42
CA PRO A 126 -17.22 -20.70 3.79
C PRO A 126 -16.57 -21.38 2.58
N GLU A 127 -16.89 -22.66 2.37
CA GLU A 127 -16.53 -23.32 1.11
C GLU A 127 -17.33 -22.67 -0.01
N THR A 128 -16.67 -21.82 -0.81
CA THR A 128 -17.32 -21.09 -1.91
C THR A 128 -16.96 -21.78 -3.23
N SER A 129 -17.96 -22.02 -4.07
CA SER A 129 -17.77 -22.41 -5.47
C SER A 129 -17.61 -21.17 -6.38
N ASP A 130 -17.25 -20.03 -5.79
CA ASP A 130 -17.19 -18.74 -6.46
C ASP A 130 -15.82 -18.57 -7.11
N SER A 131 -15.74 -17.82 -8.20
CA SER A 131 -14.47 -17.47 -8.85
C SER A 131 -14.29 -15.95 -8.88
N ILE A 132 -13.06 -15.47 -9.11
CA ILE A 132 -12.85 -14.02 -9.24
C ILE A 132 -13.60 -13.46 -10.46
N GLU A 133 -13.74 -14.25 -11.52
CA GLU A 133 -14.48 -13.90 -12.71
C GLU A 133 -15.98 -13.76 -12.45
N SER A 134 -16.59 -14.66 -11.65
CA SER A 134 -18.01 -14.52 -11.28
C SER A 134 -18.24 -13.32 -10.36
N ILE A 135 -17.31 -13.01 -9.45
CA ILE A 135 -17.36 -11.80 -8.63
C ILE A 135 -17.29 -10.55 -9.52
N ARG A 136 -16.36 -10.52 -10.49
CA ARG A 136 -16.23 -9.40 -11.44
C ARG A 136 -17.49 -9.25 -12.31
N ALA A 137 -18.09 -10.35 -12.76
CA ALA A 137 -19.34 -10.34 -13.51
C ALA A 137 -20.52 -9.79 -12.68
N ASP A 138 -20.61 -10.18 -11.40
CA ASP A 138 -21.63 -9.65 -10.47
C ASP A 138 -21.43 -8.16 -10.15
N ILE A 139 -20.17 -7.70 -10.11
CA ILE A 139 -19.87 -6.26 -10.00
C ILE A 139 -20.38 -5.53 -11.26
N GLY A 140 -20.06 -6.01 -12.47
CA GLY A 140 -20.55 -5.42 -13.72
C GLY A 140 -20.40 -3.89 -13.76
N ASP A 141 -21.48 -3.18 -14.10
CA ASP A 141 -21.59 -1.72 -13.92
C ASP A 141 -22.36 -1.37 -12.63
N CYS A 142 -21.80 -1.73 -11.49
CA CYS A 142 -22.45 -1.68 -10.18
C CYS A 142 -23.06 -0.30 -9.87
N THR A 143 -24.35 -0.28 -9.48
CA THR A 143 -25.08 0.94 -9.03
C THR A 143 -25.57 0.84 -7.58
N ARG A 144 -25.07 -0.15 -6.81
CA ARG A 144 -25.55 -0.48 -5.45
C ARG A 144 -25.29 0.59 -4.37
N CYS A 145 -24.44 1.60 -4.64
CA CYS A 145 -24.17 2.70 -3.71
C CYS A 145 -23.90 4.01 -4.47
N PRO A 146 -24.12 5.20 -3.87
CA PRO A 146 -24.08 6.50 -4.57
C PRO A 146 -22.77 6.84 -5.31
N LEU A 147 -21.66 6.18 -4.95
CA LEU A 147 -20.34 6.37 -5.56
C LEU A 147 -20.31 6.06 -7.06
N TYR A 148 -21.29 5.33 -7.60
CA TYR A 148 -21.36 5.02 -9.03
C TYR A 148 -21.44 6.26 -9.92
N SER A 149 -22.05 7.33 -9.41
CA SER A 149 -22.29 8.57 -10.17
C SER A 149 -21.04 9.41 -10.39
N GLY A 150 -20.02 9.26 -9.55
CA GLY A 150 -18.82 10.11 -9.55
C GLY A 150 -17.54 9.42 -10.02
N ARG A 151 -17.56 8.09 -10.19
CA ARG A 151 -16.40 7.33 -10.68
C ARG A 151 -16.23 7.49 -12.19
N LYS A 152 -15.00 7.36 -12.66
CA LYS A 152 -14.73 7.08 -14.07
C LYS A 152 -14.77 5.59 -14.37
N GLN A 153 -14.25 4.78 -13.46
CA GLN A 153 -14.26 3.33 -13.60
C GLN A 153 -14.25 2.62 -12.26
N ILE A 154 -14.64 1.35 -12.29
CA ILE A 154 -14.61 0.48 -11.12
C ILE A 154 -13.19 -0.07 -10.99
N VAL A 155 -12.60 0.06 -9.80
CA VAL A 155 -11.26 -0.43 -9.51
C VAL A 155 -11.34 -1.83 -8.89
N HIS A 156 -11.04 -2.84 -9.69
CA HIS A 156 -11.04 -4.23 -9.27
C HIS A 156 -9.78 -4.59 -8.49
N SER A 157 -9.85 -5.63 -7.66
CA SER A 157 -8.66 -6.19 -7.03
C SER A 157 -7.78 -6.88 -8.07
N THR A 158 -6.47 -6.84 -7.85
CA THR A 158 -5.46 -7.38 -8.76
C THR A 158 -4.40 -8.19 -8.03
N GLY A 159 -3.63 -8.96 -8.82
CA GLY A 159 -2.56 -9.80 -8.31
C GLY A 159 -2.89 -11.29 -8.36
N SER A 160 -2.17 -12.10 -7.59
CA SER A 160 -2.29 -13.56 -7.64
C SER A 160 -3.54 -14.06 -6.92
N PHE A 161 -4.32 -14.93 -7.57
CA PHE A 161 -5.48 -15.59 -6.94
C PHE A 161 -5.08 -16.69 -5.95
N ALA A 162 -3.81 -17.10 -5.96
CA ALA A 162 -3.21 -18.00 -4.98
C ALA A 162 -2.34 -17.24 -3.96
N ALA A 163 -2.52 -15.92 -3.84
CA ALA A 163 -1.70 -15.09 -2.97
C ALA A 163 -1.86 -15.50 -1.50
N ARG A 164 -0.72 -15.70 -0.83
CA ARG A 164 -0.68 -15.94 0.62
C ARG A 164 -0.82 -14.65 1.43
N LEU A 165 -0.61 -13.51 0.80
CA LEU A 165 -0.63 -12.17 1.40
C LEU A 165 -1.59 -11.28 0.60
N MET A 166 -2.52 -10.65 1.30
CA MET A 166 -3.48 -9.73 0.72
C MET A 166 -3.38 -8.35 1.35
N PHE A 167 -3.44 -7.29 0.55
CA PHE A 167 -3.49 -5.89 1.01
C PHE A 167 -4.85 -5.29 0.74
N VAL A 168 -5.43 -4.62 1.74
CA VAL A 168 -6.76 -4.02 1.66
C VAL A 168 -6.70 -2.55 2.05
N GLY A 169 -7.03 -1.65 1.12
CA GLY A 169 -7.22 -0.23 1.39
C GLY A 169 -8.68 0.19 1.56
N GLU A 170 -8.87 1.49 1.77
CA GLU A 170 -10.18 2.11 1.98
C GLU A 170 -10.97 2.23 0.66
N ALA A 171 -10.46 3.04 -0.27
CA ALA A 171 -11.12 3.36 -1.53
C ALA A 171 -10.08 3.79 -2.59
N PRO A 172 -10.45 3.82 -3.89
CA PRO A 172 -9.58 4.31 -4.94
C PRO A 172 -9.37 5.82 -4.85
N GLY A 173 -8.16 6.27 -5.17
CA GLY A 173 -7.84 7.68 -5.38
C GLY A 173 -8.07 8.12 -6.83
N ALA A 174 -7.57 9.29 -7.17
CA ALA A 174 -7.74 9.88 -8.51
C ALA A 174 -7.01 9.08 -9.59
N ASP A 175 -5.78 8.65 -9.33
CA ASP A 175 -4.98 7.90 -10.31
C ASP A 175 -5.55 6.49 -10.52
N GLU A 176 -6.04 5.87 -9.45
CA GLU A 176 -6.71 4.56 -9.50
C GLU A 176 -8.03 4.64 -10.29
N ASP A 177 -8.83 5.69 -10.08
CA ASP A 177 -10.06 5.94 -10.84
C ASP A 177 -9.77 6.32 -12.31
N GLU A 178 -8.58 6.82 -12.65
CA GLU A 178 -8.20 7.08 -14.04
C GLU A 178 -7.69 5.81 -14.75
N GLN A 179 -7.10 4.88 -14.01
CA GLN A 179 -6.43 3.71 -14.59
C GLN A 179 -7.18 2.39 -14.40
N GLY A 180 -8.12 2.31 -13.46
CA GLY A 180 -8.86 1.08 -13.14
C GLY A 180 -8.08 0.07 -12.29
N PHE A 181 -6.90 0.45 -11.82
CA PHE A 181 -6.00 -0.41 -11.06
C PHE A 181 -5.79 0.11 -9.63
N PRO A 182 -5.78 -0.77 -8.62
CA PRO A 182 -5.64 -0.36 -7.24
C PRO A 182 -4.18 0.03 -6.95
N PHE A 183 -4.00 1.06 -6.12
CA PHE A 183 -2.69 1.51 -5.63
C PHE A 183 -1.68 1.78 -6.77
N VAL A 184 -2.02 2.66 -7.70
CA VAL A 184 -1.14 3.11 -8.79
C VAL A 184 -0.61 4.54 -8.59
N GLY A 185 -1.25 5.32 -7.72
CA GLY A 185 -0.76 6.66 -7.35
C GLY A 185 0.47 6.62 -6.45
N ARG A 186 0.86 7.77 -5.90
CA ARG A 186 2.08 7.91 -5.05
C ARG A 186 2.10 6.94 -3.87
N ALA A 187 0.99 6.79 -3.15
CA ALA A 187 0.89 5.85 -2.04
C ALA A 187 1.02 4.40 -2.51
N GLY A 188 0.52 4.09 -3.70
CA GLY A 188 0.64 2.78 -4.31
C GLY A 188 2.06 2.42 -4.75
N GLN A 189 2.81 3.40 -5.25
CA GLN A 189 4.24 3.23 -5.55
C GLN A 189 5.06 2.95 -4.29
N LEU A 190 4.74 3.64 -3.18
CA LEU A 190 5.35 3.35 -1.88
C LEU A 190 5.02 1.94 -1.41
N LEU A 191 3.75 1.52 -1.53
CA LEU A 191 3.34 0.15 -1.21
C LEU A 191 4.12 -0.87 -2.03
N THR A 192 4.30 -0.65 -3.34
CA THR A 192 5.11 -1.51 -4.20
C THR A 192 6.54 -1.64 -3.66
N LYS A 193 7.19 -0.53 -3.33
CA LYS A 193 8.56 -0.55 -2.78
C LYS A 193 8.65 -1.32 -1.46
N ILE A 194 7.62 -1.24 -0.60
CA ILE A 194 7.55 -1.99 0.66
C ILE A 194 7.38 -3.50 0.40
N ILE A 195 6.55 -3.88 -0.57
CA ILE A 195 6.36 -5.29 -0.93
C ILE A 195 7.66 -5.87 -1.52
N GLU A 196 8.33 -5.11 -2.40
CA GLU A 196 9.58 -5.52 -3.02
C GLU A 196 10.73 -5.59 -2.02
N SER A 197 10.78 -4.70 -1.02
CA SER A 197 11.85 -4.71 -0.01
C SER A 197 11.80 -5.92 0.91
N ILE A 198 10.65 -6.56 1.08
CA ILE A 198 10.50 -7.84 1.80
C ILE A 198 10.70 -9.06 0.89
N GLY A 199 11.17 -8.86 -0.35
CA GLY A 199 11.51 -9.94 -1.29
C GLY A 199 10.31 -10.59 -1.97
N ILE A 200 9.15 -9.92 -2.00
CA ILE A 200 7.93 -10.39 -2.65
C ILE A 200 7.65 -9.49 -3.86
N LYS A 201 7.18 -10.05 -4.97
CA LYS A 201 6.74 -9.23 -6.11
C LYS A 201 5.30 -8.76 -5.92
N ARG A 202 4.98 -7.59 -6.47
CA ARG A 202 3.61 -7.06 -6.44
C ARG A 202 2.59 -8.01 -7.09
N GLU A 203 2.97 -8.72 -8.15
CA GLU A 203 2.10 -9.70 -8.82
C GLU A 203 1.80 -10.95 -7.99
N ASP A 204 2.65 -11.29 -7.01
CA ASP A 204 2.51 -12.49 -6.17
C ASP A 204 1.56 -12.28 -4.97
N VAL A 205 1.22 -11.02 -4.68
CA VAL A 205 0.25 -10.66 -3.63
C VAL A 205 -1.11 -10.34 -4.24
N PHE A 206 -2.15 -10.25 -3.42
CA PHE A 206 -3.47 -9.79 -3.88
C PHE A 206 -3.77 -8.42 -3.27
N ILE A 207 -4.17 -7.44 -4.08
CA ILE A 207 -4.35 -6.05 -3.64
C ILE A 207 -5.76 -5.59 -4.03
N GLY A 208 -6.49 -5.05 -3.06
CA GLY A 208 -7.84 -4.55 -3.25
C GLY A 208 -8.19 -3.39 -2.31
N ASN A 209 -9.41 -2.89 -2.45
CA ASN A 209 -10.01 -1.90 -1.57
C ASN A 209 -11.39 -2.38 -1.13
N ILE A 210 -11.87 -1.90 0.02
CA ILE A 210 -13.24 -2.15 0.48
C ILE A 210 -14.23 -1.53 -0.51
N ASN A 211 -14.07 -0.25 -0.81
CA ASN A 211 -14.86 0.43 -1.82
C ASN A 211 -14.19 0.30 -3.19
N ARG A 212 -14.98 0.02 -4.24
CA ARG A 212 -14.50 -0.11 -5.63
C ARG A 212 -14.50 1.18 -6.43
N CYS A 213 -15.14 2.21 -5.90
CA CYS A 213 -15.40 3.47 -6.58
C CYS A 213 -14.79 4.60 -5.77
N ARG A 214 -14.22 5.59 -6.45
CA ARG A 214 -13.63 6.77 -5.83
C ARG A 214 -14.71 7.68 -5.21
N PRO A 215 -14.59 8.03 -3.91
CA PRO A 215 -15.46 9.04 -3.31
C PRO A 215 -15.20 10.45 -3.86
N PRO A 216 -16.23 11.31 -3.96
CA PRO A 216 -16.07 12.67 -4.47
C PRO A 216 -15.09 13.45 -3.60
N GLY A 217 -14.09 14.07 -4.24
CA GLY A 217 -13.05 14.82 -3.54
C GLY A 217 -12.10 13.96 -2.67
N ASN A 218 -12.04 12.64 -2.88
CA ASN A 218 -11.26 11.71 -2.05
C ASN A 218 -11.63 11.79 -0.55
N ARG A 219 -12.90 12.11 -0.24
CA ARG A 219 -13.40 11.99 1.13
C ARG A 219 -13.38 10.52 1.59
N GLN A 220 -13.48 10.31 2.89
CA GLN A 220 -13.73 8.97 3.41
C GLN A 220 -15.10 8.44 2.94
N PRO A 221 -15.20 7.16 2.52
CA PRO A 221 -16.47 6.49 2.32
C PRO A 221 -17.30 6.51 3.58
N THR A 222 -18.61 6.65 3.41
CA THR A 222 -19.57 6.45 4.49
C THR A 222 -19.70 4.96 4.82
N LEU A 223 -20.19 4.64 6.02
CA LEU A 223 -20.45 3.26 6.43
C LEU A 223 -21.38 2.55 5.44
N ALA A 224 -22.47 3.20 5.00
CA ALA A 224 -23.41 2.62 4.04
C ALA A 224 -22.76 2.32 2.67
N GLU A 225 -21.84 3.18 2.21
CA GLU A 225 -21.08 2.92 0.98
C GLU A 225 -20.14 1.73 1.15
N ALA A 226 -19.47 1.62 2.30
CA ALA A 226 -18.62 0.48 2.63
C ALA A 226 -19.42 -0.82 2.76
N GLU A 227 -20.55 -0.81 3.47
CA GLU A 227 -21.45 -1.96 3.64
C GLU A 227 -22.00 -2.49 2.33
N ALA A 228 -22.32 -1.61 1.38
CA ALA A 228 -22.78 -2.02 0.05
C ALA A 228 -21.69 -2.70 -0.78
N CYS A 229 -20.41 -2.37 -0.55
CA CYS A 229 -19.29 -2.83 -1.37
C CYS A 229 -18.50 -4.00 -0.73
N ARG A 230 -18.46 -4.04 0.61
CA ARG A 230 -17.76 -5.04 1.41
C ARG A 230 -18.07 -6.50 1.05
N PRO A 231 -19.32 -6.90 0.71
CA PRO A 231 -19.61 -8.27 0.32
C PRO A 231 -18.76 -8.78 -0.85
N PHE A 232 -18.37 -7.91 -1.78
CA PHE A 232 -17.47 -8.30 -2.88
C PHE A 232 -16.07 -8.65 -2.39
N LEU A 233 -15.52 -7.82 -1.49
CA LEU A 233 -14.21 -8.07 -0.89
C LEU A 233 -14.23 -9.36 -0.05
N GLN A 234 -15.30 -9.60 0.70
CA GLN A 234 -15.45 -10.83 1.48
C GLN A 234 -15.48 -12.07 0.60
N ARG A 235 -16.16 -12.00 -0.55
CA ARG A 235 -16.14 -13.08 -1.55
C ARG A 235 -14.75 -13.29 -2.13
N GLU A 236 -14.02 -12.22 -2.46
CA GLU A 236 -12.63 -12.35 -2.93
C GLU A 236 -11.72 -12.97 -1.86
N ILE A 237 -11.84 -12.57 -0.59
CA ILE A 237 -11.10 -13.18 0.52
C ILE A 237 -11.43 -14.67 0.63
N ALA A 238 -12.70 -15.05 0.47
CA ALA A 238 -13.12 -16.45 0.55
C ALA A 238 -12.61 -17.31 -0.61
N VAL A 239 -12.39 -16.70 -1.80
CA VAL A 239 -11.81 -17.36 -2.98
C VAL A 239 -10.28 -17.44 -2.89
N VAL A 240 -9.61 -16.33 -2.58
CA VAL A 240 -8.13 -16.25 -2.53
C VAL A 240 -7.57 -16.98 -1.31
N ARG A 241 -8.31 -17.00 -0.19
CA ARG A 241 -7.93 -17.61 1.10
C ARG A 241 -6.50 -17.24 1.52
N PRO A 242 -6.17 -15.93 1.60
CA PRO A 242 -4.83 -15.50 2.00
C PRO A 242 -4.53 -15.94 3.43
N LYS A 243 -3.26 -16.25 3.72
CA LYS A 243 -2.82 -16.57 5.09
C LYS A 243 -2.77 -15.31 5.97
N VAL A 244 -2.51 -14.15 5.37
CA VAL A 244 -2.41 -12.86 6.05
C VAL A 244 -3.09 -11.78 5.23
N ILE A 245 -3.90 -10.94 5.89
CA ILE A 245 -4.49 -9.72 5.32
C ILE A 245 -3.88 -8.52 6.02
N VAL A 246 -3.27 -7.61 5.27
CA VAL A 246 -2.72 -6.34 5.74
C VAL A 246 -3.71 -5.24 5.41
N VAL A 247 -4.28 -4.64 6.44
CA VAL A 247 -5.28 -3.58 6.29
C VAL A 247 -4.60 -2.21 6.38
N LEU A 248 -4.74 -1.41 5.32
CA LEU A 248 -4.03 -0.16 5.13
C LEU A 248 -4.93 1.01 5.53
N GLY A 249 -4.84 1.39 6.81
CA GLY A 249 -5.51 2.56 7.38
C GLY A 249 -6.70 2.23 8.29
N ASN A 250 -7.07 3.20 9.12
CA ASN A 250 -8.10 3.02 10.17
C ASN A 250 -9.49 2.74 9.58
N THR A 251 -9.91 3.50 8.56
CA THR A 251 -11.21 3.30 7.90
C THR A 251 -11.32 1.91 7.29
N ALA A 252 -10.23 1.42 6.68
CA ALA A 252 -10.20 0.08 6.13
C ALA A 252 -10.32 -0.98 7.23
N ALA A 253 -9.61 -0.80 8.36
CA ALA A 253 -9.72 -1.71 9.50
C ALA A 253 -11.13 -1.77 10.08
N GLN A 254 -11.74 -0.60 10.33
CA GLN A 254 -13.09 -0.49 10.90
C GLN A 254 -14.18 -1.05 10.00
N ASN A 255 -14.02 -0.95 8.68
CA ASN A 255 -15.01 -1.46 7.75
C ASN A 255 -14.84 -2.97 7.49
N LEU A 256 -13.64 -3.54 7.72
CA LEU A 256 -13.37 -4.96 7.50
C LEU A 256 -13.62 -5.84 8.74
N LEU A 257 -13.31 -5.34 9.94
CA LEU A 257 -13.39 -6.03 11.23
C LEU A 257 -14.68 -5.69 11.98
#